data_AF-A0A954LZ57-F1
#
_entry.id   AF-A0A954LZ57-F1
#
_cell.length_a   1.000
_cell.length_b   1.000
_cell.length_c   1.000
_cell.angle_alpha   90.00
_cell.angle_beta   90.00
_cell.angle_gamma   90.00
#
_symmetry.space_group_name_H-M   'P 1'
#
loop_
_entity.id
_entity.type
_entity.pdbx_description
1 polymer ?
#
loop_
_entity_poly.entity_id
_entity_poly.type
_entity_poly.pdbx_seq_one_letter_code
_entity_poly.pdbx_strand_id
1 'polypeptide(L)'
;MPVTEQSVSTTLAAADESETVADDTDGEETPSDSKGNPLSEAEQAFADLLTNAVLVGRFSIDGVEDTNLRPERYQINKVTKVRGNQWTIEAQITYGKVDVAVPVPVEVHWADDTPVISLTGLKIPGLGEGFTTRVLFYEDRYAGSWYHGKVGGHMWGKIENGDPENPDASADSDTE
;
A
#
# COMPACT_ATOMS: atom_id res chain seq x y z
N MET A 1 47.80 -21.99 -29.04
CA MET A 1 47.71 -21.55 -30.46
C MET A 1 46.50 -20.63 -30.58
N PRO A 2 46.56 -19.61 -31.45
CA PRO A 2 46.21 -18.21 -31.08
C PRO A 2 44.75 -17.85 -31.45
N VAL A 3 44.22 -16.62 -31.32
CA VAL A 3 44.71 -15.21 -31.19
C VAL A 3 43.84 -14.46 -30.15
N THR A 4 44.22 -13.39 -29.44
CA THR A 4 45.06 -12.18 -29.68
C THR A 4 44.37 -11.04 -30.42
N GLU A 5 43.87 -10.06 -29.66
CA GLU A 5 43.85 -8.58 -29.87
C GLU A 5 43.18 -8.00 -28.59
N GLN A 6 43.68 -7.07 -27.77
CA GLN A 6 44.66 -5.95 -27.83
C GLN A 6 44.05 -4.58 -28.23
N SER A 7 44.60 -3.50 -27.64
CA SER A 7 44.37 -2.06 -27.93
C SER A 7 43.06 -1.42 -27.40
N VAL A 8 43.04 -0.18 -26.88
CA VAL A 8 44.09 0.74 -26.35
C VAL A 8 43.47 1.70 -25.30
N SER A 9 44.32 2.38 -24.50
CA SER A 9 43.94 3.48 -23.59
C SER A 9 44.28 4.86 -24.16
N THR A 10 43.46 5.90 -23.92
CA THR A 10 43.65 7.31 -24.33
C THR A 10 42.74 8.23 -23.48
N THR A 11 42.99 9.55 -23.33
CA THR A 11 43.92 10.15 -22.34
C THR A 11 43.79 11.70 -22.36
N LEU A 12 43.59 12.34 -21.19
CA LEU A 12 43.61 13.82 -20.93
C LEU A 12 42.54 14.69 -21.64
N ALA A 13 42.29 15.97 -21.30
CA ALA A 13 42.31 16.75 -20.03
C ALA A 13 41.88 18.23 -20.29
N ALA A 14 41.90 19.07 -19.24
CA ALA A 14 41.60 20.53 -19.17
C ALA A 14 40.10 20.89 -19.28
N ALA A 15 39.51 21.84 -18.53
CA ALA A 15 39.98 23.06 -17.83
C ALA A 15 40.18 24.28 -18.76
N ASP A 16 40.06 25.53 -18.29
CA ASP A 16 39.64 26.02 -16.95
C ASP A 16 38.12 26.40 -16.97
N GLU A 17 37.50 27.47 -16.45
CA GLU A 17 37.87 28.69 -15.70
C GLU A 17 36.63 29.17 -14.88
N SER A 18 36.60 30.37 -14.28
CA SER A 18 35.55 30.80 -13.31
C SER A 18 35.12 32.27 -13.40
N GLU A 19 33.88 32.59 -13.00
CA GLU A 19 33.51 33.95 -12.55
C GLU A 19 32.55 33.90 -11.34
N THR A 20 32.59 34.91 -10.46
CA THR A 20 31.94 34.90 -9.13
C THR A 20 31.35 36.25 -8.74
N VAL A 21 30.08 36.28 -8.31
CA VAL A 21 29.53 37.23 -7.32
C VAL A 21 28.46 36.48 -6.50
N ALA A 22 28.33 36.81 -5.21
CA ALA A 22 27.28 36.28 -4.32
C ALA A 22 26.43 37.43 -3.76
N ASP A 23 25.20 37.12 -3.34
CA ASP A 23 24.50 37.83 -2.26
C ASP A 23 23.48 36.90 -1.58
N ASP A 24 23.05 37.27 -0.37
CA ASP A 24 22.24 36.45 0.54
C ASP A 24 20.77 36.25 0.09
N THR A 25 20.25 35.04 0.33
CA THR A 25 18.91 34.83 0.93
C THR A 25 18.88 33.44 1.58
N ASP A 26 18.79 33.41 2.90
CA ASP A 26 18.54 32.18 3.67
C ASP A 26 17.09 31.71 3.46
N GLY A 27 16.90 30.40 3.32
CA GLY A 27 15.65 29.82 2.82
C GLY A 27 15.65 28.29 2.74
N GLU A 28 15.37 27.64 3.87
CA GLU A 28 15.27 26.18 3.98
C GLU A 28 13.98 25.63 3.33
N GLU A 29 13.93 25.59 2.00
CA GLU A 29 12.89 24.84 1.28
C GLU A 29 13.22 23.35 1.26
N THR A 30 12.71 22.63 2.26
CA THR A 30 12.63 21.17 2.20
C THR A 30 11.86 20.71 0.95
N PRO A 31 12.38 19.79 0.12
CA PRO A 31 11.70 19.33 -1.10
C PRO A 31 10.58 18.32 -0.79
N SER A 32 9.62 18.71 0.05
CA SER A 32 8.38 17.98 0.29
C SER A 32 7.27 18.53 -0.60
N ASP A 33 7.26 18.11 -1.88
CA ASP A 33 6.02 17.91 -2.63
C ASP A 33 6.28 17.14 -3.93
N SER A 34 6.20 15.81 -3.87
CA SER A 34 6.13 14.99 -5.07
C SER A 34 4.76 15.14 -5.72
N LYS A 35 4.58 16.19 -6.52
CA LYS A 35 3.41 16.42 -7.37
C LYS A 35 3.36 15.38 -8.50
N GLY A 36 2.99 14.16 -8.14
CA GLY A 36 2.58 13.12 -9.07
C GLY A 36 1.34 13.58 -9.86
N ASN A 37 1.07 12.91 -10.98
CA ASN A 37 -0.12 13.19 -11.77
C ASN A 37 -1.38 13.12 -10.88
N PRO A 38 -2.36 14.02 -11.08
CA PRO A 38 -3.62 13.96 -10.35
C PRO A 38 -4.28 12.58 -10.53
N LEU A 39 -4.91 12.10 -9.46
CA LEU A 39 -5.67 10.85 -9.48
C LEU A 39 -6.85 10.96 -10.46
N SER A 40 -7.27 9.83 -11.04
CA SER A 40 -8.59 9.77 -11.65
C SER A 40 -9.69 9.81 -10.58
N GLU A 41 -10.93 10.09 -10.97
CA GLU A 41 -12.09 10.10 -10.07
C GLU A 41 -12.25 8.77 -9.30
N ALA A 42 -12.10 7.64 -9.99
CA ALA A 42 -12.14 6.31 -9.38
C ALA A 42 -10.95 6.08 -8.42
N GLU A 43 -9.74 6.49 -8.81
CA GLU A 43 -8.54 6.36 -7.97
C GLU A 43 -8.60 7.23 -6.71
N GLN A 44 -9.20 8.42 -6.81
CA GLN A 44 -9.50 9.30 -5.68
C GLN A 44 -10.54 8.63 -4.76
N ALA A 45 -11.66 8.15 -5.31
CA ALA A 45 -12.69 7.45 -4.55
C ALA A 45 -12.16 6.20 -3.82
N PHE A 46 -11.25 5.42 -4.43
CA PHE A 46 -10.57 4.30 -3.78
C PHE A 46 -9.62 4.75 -2.64
N ALA A 47 -8.90 5.86 -2.83
CA ALA A 47 -8.04 6.42 -1.79
C ALA A 47 -8.85 6.94 -0.59
N ASP A 48 -9.98 7.59 -0.85
CA ASP A 48 -10.88 8.15 0.16
C ASP A 48 -11.68 7.06 0.88
N LEU A 49 -12.13 6.02 0.16
CA LEU A 49 -12.83 4.85 0.73
C LEU A 49 -12.00 4.13 1.79
N LEU A 50 -10.66 4.11 1.65
CA LEU A 50 -9.76 3.32 2.49
C LEU A 50 -8.86 4.14 3.43
N THR A 51 -8.82 5.47 3.33
CA THR A 51 -8.01 6.31 4.23
C THR A 51 -8.77 6.54 5.54
N ASN A 52 -8.14 6.24 6.69
CA ASN A 52 -8.77 6.14 8.01
C ASN A 52 -9.89 5.07 8.11
N ALA A 53 -9.87 4.07 7.23
CA ALA A 53 -10.83 2.98 7.23
C ALA A 53 -10.44 1.86 8.19
N VAL A 54 -11.43 1.14 8.74
CA VAL A 54 -11.23 -0.13 9.43
C VAL A 54 -11.94 -1.24 8.66
N LEU A 55 -11.17 -2.18 8.13
CA LEU A 55 -11.70 -3.38 7.48
C LEU A 55 -12.12 -4.38 8.56
N VAL A 56 -13.43 -4.62 8.69
CA VAL A 56 -14.03 -5.45 9.73
C VAL A 56 -14.68 -6.66 9.11
N GLY A 57 -14.12 -7.85 9.35
CA GLY A 57 -14.49 -9.03 8.59
C GLY A 57 -14.20 -10.35 9.30
N ARG A 58 -14.10 -11.40 8.50
CA ARG A 58 -13.73 -12.75 8.91
C ARG A 58 -12.93 -13.41 7.78
N PHE A 59 -12.00 -14.28 8.15
CA PHE A 59 -11.27 -15.13 7.22
C PHE A 59 -11.58 -16.62 7.44
N SER A 60 -11.44 -17.41 6.38
CA SER A 60 -11.44 -18.88 6.40
C SER A 60 -10.03 -19.45 6.15
N ILE A 61 -9.85 -20.74 6.43
CA ILE A 61 -8.66 -21.51 6.04
C ILE A 61 -9.14 -22.71 5.21
N ASP A 62 -8.52 -22.93 4.05
CA ASP A 62 -8.86 -24.03 3.15
C ASP A 62 -8.74 -25.40 3.85
N GLY A 63 -9.79 -26.21 3.75
CA GLY A 63 -9.88 -27.52 4.40
C GLY A 63 -10.24 -27.48 5.89
N VAL A 64 -10.53 -26.30 6.46
CA VAL A 64 -10.99 -26.16 7.86
C VAL A 64 -12.44 -25.66 7.88
N GLU A 65 -13.38 -26.54 8.19
CA GLU A 65 -14.78 -26.17 8.50
C GLU A 65 -14.88 -25.56 9.91
N ASP A 66 -14.39 -24.32 10.09
CA ASP A 66 -14.58 -23.57 11.33
C ASP A 66 -15.94 -22.88 11.34
N THR A 67 -16.89 -23.42 12.12
CA THR A 67 -18.22 -22.83 12.33
C THR A 67 -18.20 -21.54 13.17
N ASN A 68 -17.04 -21.14 13.71
CA ASN A 68 -16.83 -19.95 14.53
C ASN A 68 -15.64 -19.12 14.02
N LEU A 69 -15.57 -18.91 12.70
CA LEU A 69 -14.62 -18.01 12.01
C LEU A 69 -14.35 -16.76 12.86
N ARG A 70 -13.09 -16.48 13.18
CA ARG A 70 -12.76 -15.39 14.10
C ARG A 70 -12.98 -14.03 13.42
N PRO A 71 -13.51 -13.02 14.15
CA PRO A 71 -13.57 -11.67 13.62
C PRO A 71 -12.15 -11.10 13.49
N GLU A 72 -11.88 -10.43 12.38
CA GLU A 72 -10.66 -9.67 12.12
C GLU A 72 -11.00 -8.18 11.98
N ARG A 73 -10.05 -7.32 12.42
CA ARG A 73 -10.07 -5.87 12.21
C ARG A 73 -8.69 -5.44 11.74
N TYR A 74 -8.62 -4.76 10.59
CA TYR A 74 -7.40 -4.11 10.09
C TYR A 74 -7.68 -2.63 9.89
N GLN A 75 -6.92 -1.76 10.55
CA GLN A 75 -7.02 -0.31 10.34
C GLN A 75 -6.05 0.11 9.24
N ILE A 76 -6.52 0.94 8.32
CA ILE A 76 -5.75 1.57 7.26
C ILE A 76 -5.64 3.06 7.58
N ASN A 77 -4.43 3.51 7.87
CA ASN A 77 -4.15 4.92 8.17
C ASN A 77 -4.25 5.75 6.89
N LYS A 78 -3.68 5.25 5.79
CA LYS A 78 -3.53 6.01 4.54
C LYS A 78 -3.38 5.11 3.33
N VAL A 79 -3.98 5.51 2.21
CA VAL A 79 -3.72 4.95 0.88
C VAL A 79 -3.05 6.01 0.01
N THR A 80 -2.01 5.64 -0.75
CA THR A 80 -1.24 6.60 -1.56
C THR A 80 -0.75 5.96 -2.86
N LYS A 81 -1.07 6.58 -3.99
CA LYS A 81 -0.60 6.15 -5.32
C LYS A 81 0.88 6.49 -5.48
N VAL A 82 1.66 5.54 -5.96
CA VAL A 82 3.09 5.73 -6.26
C VAL A 82 3.29 6.06 -7.73
N ARG A 83 2.80 5.19 -8.64
CA ARG A 83 2.85 5.36 -10.11
C ARG A 83 2.04 4.28 -10.81
N GLY A 84 1.28 4.63 -11.86
CA GLY A 84 0.46 3.67 -12.59
C GLY A 84 -0.41 2.83 -11.63
N ASN A 85 -0.37 1.51 -11.75
CA ASN A 85 -1.10 0.59 -10.88
C ASN A 85 -0.43 0.38 -9.49
N GLN A 86 0.70 1.02 -9.17
CA GLN A 86 1.44 0.79 -7.92
C GLN A 86 1.03 1.79 -6.82
N TRP A 87 0.69 1.25 -5.65
CA TRP A 87 0.21 1.98 -4.48
C TRP A 87 0.92 1.50 -3.20
N THR A 88 0.91 2.35 -2.18
CA THR A 88 1.29 2.00 -0.81
C THR A 88 0.07 2.18 0.08
N ILE A 89 -0.20 1.17 0.91
CA ILE A 89 -1.24 1.19 1.94
C ILE A 89 -0.55 1.13 3.28
N GLU A 90 -0.74 2.15 4.11
CA GLU A 90 -0.24 2.17 5.48
C GLU A 90 -1.25 1.49 6.39
N ALA A 91 -0.98 0.24 6.75
CA ALA A 91 -1.85 -0.57 7.60
C ALA A 91 -1.33 -0.59 9.04
N GLN A 92 -2.18 -0.28 10.01
CA GLN A 92 -1.89 -0.42 11.43
C GLN A 92 -2.09 -1.89 11.84
N ILE A 93 -1.04 -2.52 12.35
CA ILE A 93 -1.06 -3.93 12.75
C ILE A 93 -0.80 -4.06 14.25
N THR A 94 -1.86 -4.37 15.00
CA THR A 94 -1.78 -4.69 16.43
C THR A 94 -1.53 -6.19 16.63
N TYR A 95 -0.35 -6.57 17.13
CA TYR A 95 -0.02 -7.96 17.47
C TYR A 95 0.44 -8.09 18.93
N GLY A 96 -0.50 -8.51 19.80
CA GLY A 96 -0.26 -8.83 21.20
C GLY A 96 0.02 -7.62 22.11
N LYS A 97 1.23 -7.05 21.99
CA LYS A 97 1.65 -5.79 22.65
C LYS A 97 2.36 -4.83 21.70
N VAL A 98 2.61 -5.25 20.46
CA VAL A 98 3.20 -4.42 19.41
C VAL A 98 2.04 -3.82 18.63
N ASP A 99 2.09 -2.52 18.38
CA ASP A 99 1.14 -1.81 17.54
C ASP A 99 1.93 -0.89 16.63
N VAL A 100 1.89 -1.15 15.31
CA VAL A 100 2.79 -0.53 14.34
C VAL A 100 2.11 -0.26 13.00
N ALA A 101 2.34 0.92 12.45
CA ALA A 101 2.05 1.24 11.06
C ALA A 101 3.06 0.54 10.14
N VAL A 102 2.56 -0.22 9.16
CA VAL A 102 3.37 -0.95 8.18
C VAL A 102 3.01 -0.48 6.77
N PRO A 103 3.95 0.08 5.99
CA PRO A 103 3.71 0.41 4.59
C PRO A 103 3.71 -0.87 3.75
N VAL A 104 2.54 -1.27 3.27
CA VAL A 104 2.32 -2.43 2.40
C VAL A 104 2.29 -1.96 0.94
N PRO A 105 3.31 -2.29 0.12
CA PRO A 105 3.26 -2.01 -1.31
C PRO A 105 2.33 -3.01 -2.01
N VAL A 106 1.42 -2.49 -2.83
CA VAL A 106 0.43 -3.27 -3.58
C VAL A 106 0.32 -2.79 -5.03
N GLU A 107 -0.25 -3.64 -5.87
CA GLU A 107 -0.84 -3.20 -7.13
C GLU A 107 -2.35 -3.05 -6.99
N VAL A 108 -2.95 -2.08 -7.65
CA VAL A 108 -4.40 -1.92 -7.78
C VAL A 108 -4.76 -2.06 -9.25
N HIS A 109 -5.62 -3.02 -9.55
CA HIS A 109 -6.16 -3.30 -10.88
C HIS A 109 -7.67 -3.07 -10.86
N TRP A 110 -8.26 -2.69 -11.99
CA TRP A 110 -9.67 -2.30 -12.06
C TRP A 110 -10.50 -3.33 -12.84
N ALA A 111 -11.63 -3.73 -12.27
CA ALA A 111 -12.68 -4.49 -12.95
C ALA A 111 -13.86 -3.54 -13.14
N ASP A 112 -13.90 -2.85 -14.29
CA ASP A 112 -14.77 -1.70 -14.54
C ASP A 112 -14.61 -0.60 -13.45
N ASP A 113 -15.59 -0.44 -12.56
CA ASP A 113 -15.56 0.50 -11.43
C ASP A 113 -14.91 -0.07 -10.15
N THR A 114 -14.69 -1.39 -10.10
CA THR A 114 -14.36 -2.13 -8.89
C THR A 114 -12.83 -2.27 -8.73
N PRO A 115 -12.19 -1.62 -7.73
CA PRO A 115 -10.77 -1.76 -7.48
C PRO A 115 -10.43 -3.11 -6.83
N VAL A 116 -9.37 -3.74 -7.33
CA VAL A 116 -8.83 -5.02 -6.87
C VAL A 116 -7.36 -4.85 -6.47
N ILE A 117 -7.10 -4.94 -5.18
CA ILE A 117 -5.74 -5.02 -4.61
C ILE A 117 -5.13 -6.38 -4.97
N SER A 118 -3.91 -6.36 -5.50
CA SER A 118 -3.08 -7.52 -5.78
C SER A 118 -1.71 -7.36 -5.15
N LEU A 119 -1.30 -8.36 -4.37
CA LEU A 119 -0.03 -8.44 -3.65
C LEU A 119 0.47 -9.87 -3.79
N THR A 120 1.70 -10.08 -4.26
CA THR A 120 2.23 -11.44 -4.55
C THR A 120 3.62 -11.63 -3.96
N GLY A 121 3.78 -12.69 -3.16
CA GLY A 121 5.07 -13.08 -2.58
C GLY A 121 5.67 -12.08 -1.59
N LEU A 122 4.89 -11.17 -1.00
CA LEU A 122 5.44 -10.11 -0.15
C LEU A 122 6.12 -10.70 1.10
N LYS A 123 7.26 -10.09 1.44
CA LYS A 123 7.95 -10.26 2.71
C LYS A 123 7.63 -9.09 3.62
N ILE A 124 7.05 -9.37 4.78
CA ILE A 124 6.77 -8.37 5.81
C ILE A 124 7.75 -8.63 6.97
N PRO A 125 8.71 -7.72 7.23
CA PRO A 125 9.69 -7.89 8.30
C PRO A 125 9.03 -8.19 9.65
N GLY A 126 9.48 -9.25 10.32
CA GLY A 126 8.92 -9.71 11.60
C GLY A 126 7.64 -10.55 11.50
N LEU A 127 6.89 -10.48 10.40
CA LEU A 127 5.62 -11.21 10.23
C LEU A 127 5.74 -12.47 9.35
N GLY A 128 6.55 -12.45 8.28
CA GLY A 128 6.72 -13.61 7.40
C GLY A 128 7.14 -13.31 5.97
N GLU A 129 7.10 -14.34 5.12
CA GLU A 129 7.49 -14.30 3.71
C GLU A 129 6.49 -15.06 2.84
N GLY A 130 6.26 -14.59 1.61
CA GLY A 130 5.36 -15.27 0.68
C GLY A 130 3.88 -14.97 0.90
N PHE A 131 3.55 -13.86 1.58
CA PHE A 131 2.17 -13.37 1.63
C PHE A 131 1.68 -13.06 0.22
N THR A 132 0.46 -13.50 -0.10
CA THR A 132 -0.16 -13.28 -1.42
C THR A 132 -1.64 -13.06 -1.21
N THR A 133 -2.20 -11.95 -1.70
CA THR A 133 -3.64 -11.66 -1.57
C THR A 133 -4.21 -10.97 -2.81
N ARG A 134 -5.50 -11.25 -3.08
CA ARG A 134 -6.37 -10.62 -4.10
C ARG A 134 -7.60 -10.16 -3.34
N VAL A 135 -7.85 -8.86 -3.24
CA VAL A 135 -9.02 -8.31 -2.52
C VAL A 135 -9.72 -7.27 -3.38
N LEU A 136 -10.99 -7.47 -3.67
CA LEU A 136 -11.85 -6.47 -4.32
C LEU A 136 -12.60 -5.65 -3.26
N PHE A 137 -12.89 -4.40 -3.58
CA PHE A 137 -13.66 -3.48 -2.76
C PHE A 137 -14.82 -2.93 -3.59
N TYR A 138 -16.03 -2.97 -3.04
CA TYR A 138 -17.24 -2.51 -3.72
C TYR A 138 -18.25 -2.05 -2.67
N GLU A 139 -18.78 -0.82 -2.81
CA GLU A 139 -19.63 -0.16 -1.81
C GLU A 139 -19.04 -0.25 -0.38
N ASP A 140 -19.82 -0.67 0.63
CA ASP A 140 -19.38 -0.79 2.03
C ASP A 140 -18.53 -2.04 2.32
N ARG A 141 -18.06 -2.77 1.30
CA ARG A 141 -17.56 -4.15 1.44
C ARG A 141 -16.22 -4.44 0.77
N TYR A 142 -15.57 -5.46 1.32
CA TYR A 142 -14.43 -6.11 0.68
C TYR A 142 -14.58 -7.64 0.68
N ALA A 143 -14.00 -8.30 -0.32
CA ALA A 143 -13.91 -9.76 -0.39
C ALA A 143 -12.64 -10.18 -1.15
N GLY A 144 -12.06 -11.33 -0.79
CA GLY A 144 -10.79 -11.75 -1.38
C GLY A 144 -10.33 -13.16 -1.08
N SER A 145 -9.16 -13.49 -1.59
CA SER A 145 -8.40 -14.72 -1.30
C SER A 145 -7.03 -14.35 -0.75
N TRP A 146 -6.63 -14.97 0.36
CA TRP A 146 -5.33 -14.77 0.99
C TRP A 146 -4.53 -16.07 1.05
N TYR A 147 -3.20 -15.96 0.99
CA TYR A 147 -2.27 -17.09 1.07
C TYR A 147 -0.99 -16.70 1.83
N HIS A 148 -0.43 -17.66 2.57
CA HIS A 148 0.89 -17.61 3.17
C HIS A 148 1.59 -18.96 2.92
N GLY A 149 2.46 -18.99 1.91
CA GLY A 149 3.17 -20.20 1.48
C GLY A 149 2.23 -21.27 0.89
N LYS A 150 1.83 -22.26 1.71
CA LYS A 150 0.92 -23.36 1.32
C LYS A 150 -0.45 -23.32 2.01
N VAL A 151 -0.64 -22.39 2.94
CA VAL A 151 -1.93 -22.16 3.62
C VAL A 151 -2.60 -20.96 2.95
N GLY A 152 -3.92 -20.98 2.87
CA GLY A 152 -4.71 -19.86 2.40
C GLY A 152 -6.19 -20.06 2.68
N GLY A 153 -7.00 -19.20 2.09
CA GLY A 153 -8.45 -19.24 2.17
C GLY A 153 -9.04 -17.93 1.67
N HIS A 154 -10.25 -17.60 2.15
CA HIS A 154 -10.95 -16.37 1.80
C HIS A 154 -11.00 -15.40 2.98
N MET A 155 -11.16 -14.11 2.68
CA MET A 155 -11.42 -13.05 3.67
C MET A 155 -12.50 -12.11 3.13
N TRP A 156 -13.40 -11.64 3.99
CA TRP A 156 -14.49 -10.75 3.59
C TRP A 156 -15.05 -9.97 4.78
N GLY A 157 -15.60 -8.78 4.51
CA GLY A 157 -16.12 -7.92 5.57
C GLY A 157 -16.75 -6.61 5.08
N LYS A 158 -17.01 -5.73 6.05
CA LYS A 158 -17.39 -4.33 5.84
C LYS A 158 -16.19 -3.40 5.97
N ILE A 159 -16.33 -2.21 5.40
CA ILE A 159 -15.42 -1.06 5.53
C ILE A 159 -16.07 -0.08 6.52
N GLU A 160 -15.58 -0.02 7.75
CA GLU A 160 -16.01 0.96 8.77
C GLU A 160 -15.10 2.19 8.67
N ASN A 161 -15.55 3.25 8.00
CA ASN A 161 -14.80 4.51 7.95
C ASN A 161 -14.99 5.31 9.24
N GLY A 162 -13.89 5.65 9.90
CA GLY A 162 -13.93 6.57 11.04
C GLY A 162 -14.21 7.98 10.53
N ASP A 163 -15.39 8.51 10.86
CA ASP A 163 -15.73 9.91 10.58
C ASP A 163 -14.73 10.81 11.34
N PRO A 164 -13.87 11.60 10.64
CA PRO A 164 -12.75 12.30 11.29
C PRO A 164 -13.19 13.39 12.27
N GLU A 165 -14.46 13.81 12.26
CA GLU A 165 -15.04 14.69 13.29
C GLU A 165 -15.81 13.94 14.39
N ASN A 166 -16.17 12.66 14.22
CA ASN A 166 -16.96 11.91 15.21
C ASN A 166 -16.77 10.37 15.18
N PRO A 167 -15.81 9.81 15.94
CA PRO A 167 -15.50 8.37 15.90
C PRO A 167 -16.59 7.43 16.46
N ASP A 168 -17.59 7.95 17.19
CA ASP A 168 -18.70 7.15 17.75
C ASP A 168 -19.92 7.04 16.81
N ALA A 169 -19.96 7.78 15.69
CA ALA A 169 -21.15 7.91 14.84
C ALA A 169 -21.61 6.62 14.12
N SER A 170 -20.73 5.64 13.95
CA SER A 170 -20.98 4.43 13.15
C SER A 170 -21.80 3.35 13.86
N ALA A 171 -22.16 3.54 15.14
CA ALA A 171 -22.81 2.52 15.97
C ALA A 171 -24.35 2.52 15.95
N ASP A 172 -25.00 3.63 15.59
CA ASP A 172 -26.42 3.89 15.90
C ASP A 172 -27.41 3.68 14.71
N SER A 173 -26.98 3.06 13.61
CA SER A 173 -27.78 2.96 12.37
C SER A 173 -28.56 1.65 12.13
N ASP A 174 -28.47 0.67 13.04
CA ASP A 174 -29.13 -0.65 12.93
C ASP A 174 -30.27 -0.82 13.96
N THR A 175 -31.29 0.06 13.95
CA THR A 175 -32.57 -0.15 14.68
C THR A 175 -33.75 0.61 14.03
N GLU A 176 -34.53 -0.08 13.19
CA GLU A 176 -35.96 0.17 12.93
C GLU A 176 -36.68 -1.15 12.60
#